data_AF-A0A6J7EX94-F1
#
_entry.id   AF-A0A6J7EX94-F1
#
_cell.length_a   1.000
_cell.length_b   1.000
_cell.length_c   1.000
_cell.angle_alpha   90.00
_cell.angle_beta   90.00
_cell.angle_gamma   90.00
#
_symmetry.space_group_name_H-M   'P 1'
#
loop_
_entity.id
_entity.type
_entity.pdbx_description
1 polymer ?
#
loop_
_entity_poly.entity_id
_entity_poly.type
_entity_poly.pdbx_seq_one_letter_code
_entity_poly.pdbx_strand_id
1 'polypeptide(L)'
;MLVRDFIEVPVPLETAVSAVSDPGFWGRALDSDLEPGVHVLLARFGIQGLCGRPTEPVHLQVGLPTHQPRGTIIDVQWQSGAGSGSDPVMQADVTLSALGSRLVHLEFNGCYCGPGALSAAPADRMMQHRVLEYAVRLILMRMARGLTVTPTEVLG
;
A
#
# COMPACT_ATOMS: atom_id res chain seq x y z
N MET A 1 8.19 -13.77 -4.84
CA MET A 1 9.02 -13.35 -3.68
C MET A 1 8.10 -12.67 -2.69
N LEU A 2 8.34 -12.86 -1.40
CA LEU A 2 7.51 -12.27 -0.34
C LEU A 2 8.09 -10.91 0.05
N VAL A 3 7.21 -9.94 0.33
CA VAL A 3 7.55 -8.68 0.98
C VAL A 3 6.59 -8.50 2.14
N ARG A 4 7.13 -8.25 3.33
CA ARG A 4 6.34 -8.06 4.54
C ARG A 4 6.96 -6.97 5.38
N ASP A 5 6.12 -6.05 5.84
CA ASP A 5 6.51 -5.01 6.79
C ASP A 5 5.29 -4.62 7.63
N PHE A 6 5.54 -3.95 8.75
CA PHE A 6 4.48 -3.48 9.63
C PHE A 6 4.85 -2.16 10.31
N ILE A 7 3.82 -1.49 10.80
CA ILE A 7 3.96 -0.32 11.65
C ILE A 7 2.84 -0.29 12.69
N GLU A 8 3.14 0.19 13.89
CA GLU A 8 2.15 0.40 14.93
C GLU A 8 1.67 1.85 14.90
N VAL A 9 0.35 2.04 14.96
CA VAL A 9 -0.29 3.35 14.82
C VAL A 9 -1.13 3.63 16.08
N PRO A 10 -0.90 4.74 16.81
CA PRO A 10 -1.53 5.02 18.09
C PRO A 10 -2.97 5.54 17.93
N VAL A 11 -3.83 4.72 17.35
CA VAL A 11 -5.27 4.97 17.17
C VAL A 11 -6.07 3.72 17.55
N PRO A 12 -7.35 3.85 17.94
CA PRO A 12 -8.25 2.70 18.09
C PRO A 12 -8.48 1.98 16.76
N LEU A 13 -8.70 0.66 16.82
CA LEU A 13 -8.97 -0.15 15.62
C LEU A 13 -10.19 0.36 14.84
N GLU A 14 -11.27 0.70 15.52
CA GLU A 14 -12.49 1.21 14.87
C GLU A 14 -12.23 2.49 14.06
N THR A 15 -11.42 3.40 14.60
CA THR A 15 -11.01 4.62 13.91
C THR A 15 -10.21 4.30 12.64
N ALA A 16 -9.25 3.37 12.75
CA ALA A 16 -8.44 2.99 11.61
C ALA A 16 -9.25 2.26 10.53
N VAL A 17 -10.13 1.35 10.93
CA VAL A 17 -11.05 0.62 10.05
C VAL A 17 -12.00 1.58 9.33
N SER A 18 -12.57 2.55 10.05
CA SER A 18 -13.44 3.57 9.45
C SER A 18 -12.68 4.43 8.43
N ALA A 19 -11.42 4.75 8.69
CA ALA A 19 -10.60 5.55 7.78
C ALA A 19 -10.23 4.77 6.51
N VAL A 20 -9.74 3.53 6.63
CA VAL A 20 -9.38 2.72 5.45
C VAL A 20 -10.59 2.26 4.63
N SER A 21 -11.79 2.33 5.19
CA SER A 21 -13.05 2.09 4.48
C SER A 21 -13.45 3.27 3.58
N ASP A 22 -12.91 4.48 3.80
CA ASP A 22 -13.09 5.62 2.91
C ASP A 22 -12.11 5.51 1.72
N PRO A 23 -12.59 5.37 0.47
CA PRO A 23 -11.71 5.37 -0.70
C PRO A 23 -10.86 6.64 -0.79
N GLY A 24 -11.40 7.78 -0.33
CA GLY A 24 -10.69 9.05 -0.27
C GLY A 24 -9.50 9.04 0.66
N PHE A 25 -9.51 8.22 1.72
CA PHE A 25 -8.35 8.06 2.60
C PHE A 25 -7.14 7.56 1.83
N TRP A 26 -7.30 6.54 1.00
CA TRP A 26 -6.19 5.95 0.28
C TRP A 26 -5.59 6.93 -0.74
N GLY A 27 -6.44 7.68 -1.45
CA GLY A 27 -6.00 8.78 -2.32
C GLY A 27 -5.16 9.82 -1.60
N ARG A 28 -5.68 10.32 -0.46
CA ARG A 28 -4.99 11.32 0.37
C ARG A 28 -3.72 10.79 1.02
N ALA A 29 -3.74 9.57 1.55
CA ALA A 29 -2.61 8.97 2.25
C ALA A 29 -1.46 8.69 1.28
N LEU A 30 -1.76 8.16 0.09
CA LEU A 30 -0.75 7.74 -0.88
C LEU A 30 -0.31 8.84 -1.84
N ASP A 31 -0.94 10.02 -1.78
CA ASP A 31 -0.73 11.13 -2.72
C ASP A 31 -1.00 10.66 -4.17
N SER A 32 -2.20 10.10 -4.36
CA SER A 32 -2.61 9.40 -5.58
C SER A 32 -4.00 9.83 -6.04
N ASP A 33 -4.18 9.92 -7.35
CA ASP A 33 -5.49 10.17 -7.95
C ASP A 33 -6.35 8.89 -7.94
N LEU A 34 -7.63 9.05 -7.59
CA LEU A 34 -8.64 8.00 -7.66
C LEU A 34 -9.25 7.97 -9.07
N GLU A 35 -9.13 6.84 -9.77
CA GLU A 35 -9.80 6.66 -11.05
C GLU A 35 -11.31 6.37 -10.85
N PRO A 36 -12.20 6.89 -11.71
CA PRO A 36 -13.64 6.62 -11.60
C PRO A 36 -13.99 5.16 -11.95
N GLY A 37 -14.80 4.50 -11.10
CA GLY A 37 -15.49 3.24 -11.45
C GLY A 37 -14.89 1.95 -10.90
N VAL A 38 -13.65 1.99 -10.40
CA VAL A 38 -13.00 0.91 -9.62
C VAL A 38 -12.13 1.61 -8.57
N HIS A 39 -11.95 1.06 -7.37
CA HIS A 39 -11.01 1.55 -6.35
C HIS A 39 -9.54 1.40 -6.80
N VAL A 40 -9.22 1.91 -7.98
CA VAL A 40 -7.90 1.94 -8.59
C VAL A 40 -7.30 3.30 -8.28
N LEU A 41 -6.20 3.27 -7.57
CA LEU A 41 -5.39 4.41 -7.19
C LEU A 41 -4.19 4.45 -8.12
N LEU A 42 -3.97 5.59 -8.75
CA LEU A 42 -2.74 5.86 -9.48
C LEU A 42 -1.73 6.45 -8.51
N ALA A 43 -0.93 5.59 -7.90
CA ALA A 43 0.11 6.03 -6.99
C ALA A 43 1.47 6.11 -7.71
N ARG A 44 2.24 7.15 -7.40
CA ARG A 44 3.62 7.30 -7.90
C ARG A 44 4.58 6.99 -6.76
N PHE A 45 5.05 5.74 -6.67
CA PHE A 45 6.12 5.39 -5.73
C PHE A 45 7.47 5.57 -6.41
N GLY A 46 7.99 6.79 -6.28
CA GLY A 46 9.31 7.13 -6.78
C GLY A 46 10.33 6.94 -5.70
N ILE A 47 11.38 6.17 -5.99
CA ILE A 47 12.65 6.38 -5.30
C ILE A 47 13.41 7.45 -6.07
N GLN A 48 13.00 8.71 -5.88
CA GLN A 48 13.84 9.83 -6.29
C GLN A 48 15.15 9.72 -5.51
N GLY A 49 16.22 9.25 -6.17
CA GLY A 49 17.57 9.25 -5.61
C GLY A 49 18.32 7.92 -5.53
N LEU A 50 17.68 6.74 -5.48
CA LEU A 50 18.45 5.46 -5.45
C LEU A 50 18.81 4.92 -6.83
N CYS A 51 17.98 5.13 -7.84
CA CYS A 51 18.12 4.43 -9.13
C CYS A 51 18.22 5.34 -10.35
N GLY A 52 18.17 6.67 -10.19
CA GLY A 52 18.25 7.65 -11.29
C GLY A 52 17.16 7.50 -12.38
N ARG A 53 16.19 6.60 -12.21
CA ARG A 53 15.12 6.32 -13.17
C ARG A 53 13.87 7.13 -12.84
N PRO A 54 13.16 7.64 -13.85
CA PRO A 54 11.85 8.25 -13.63
C PRO A 54 10.94 7.25 -12.93
N THR A 55 10.16 7.77 -11.98
CA THR A 55 9.14 7.01 -11.27
C THR A 55 8.09 6.51 -12.26
N GLU A 56 8.10 5.21 -12.53
CA GLU A 56 7.03 4.58 -13.28
C GLU A 56 5.74 4.68 -12.46
N PRO A 57 4.61 5.13 -13.05
CA PRO A 57 3.34 5.08 -12.36
C PRO A 57 3.00 3.63 -12.01
N VAL A 58 2.39 3.43 -10.85
CA VAL A 58 1.83 2.13 -10.47
C VAL A 58 0.35 2.27 -10.19
N HIS A 59 -0.39 1.24 -10.56
CA HIS A 59 -1.80 1.15 -10.26
C HIS A 59 -1.96 0.24 -9.04
N LEU A 60 -2.52 0.79 -7.98
CA LEU A 60 -2.93 0.05 -6.79
C LEU A 60 -4.44 -0.12 -6.84
N GLN A 61 -4.91 -1.35 -6.97
CA GLN A 61 -6.31 -1.66 -6.77
C GLN A 61 -6.53 -2.05 -5.32
N VAL A 62 -7.43 -1.36 -4.63
CA VAL A 62 -7.74 -1.58 -3.22
C VAL A 62 -9.11 -2.23 -3.12
N GLY A 63 -9.16 -3.40 -2.49
CA GLY A 63 -10.39 -4.14 -2.24
C GLY A 63 -11.24 -3.51 -1.14
N LEU A 64 -12.42 -4.09 -0.95
CA LEU A 64 -13.27 -3.72 0.19
C LEU A 64 -12.71 -4.34 1.48
N PRO A 65 -12.77 -3.62 2.61
CA PRO A 65 -12.38 -4.17 3.89
C PRO A 65 -13.23 -5.38 4.27
N THR A 66 -12.56 -6.48 4.62
CA THR A 66 -13.18 -7.72 5.12
C THR A 66 -12.87 -7.87 6.61
N HIS A 67 -13.92 -7.83 7.44
CA HIS A 67 -13.77 -8.00 8.88
C HIS A 67 -13.52 -9.46 9.27
N GLN A 68 -12.56 -9.67 10.15
CA GLN A 68 -12.22 -10.96 10.74
C GLN A 68 -12.23 -10.86 12.27
N PRO A 69 -12.31 -11.98 13.01
CA PRO A 69 -12.34 -11.97 14.47
C PRO A 69 -11.16 -11.27 15.15
N ARG A 70 -10.01 -11.14 14.45
CA ARG A 70 -8.77 -10.56 14.99
C ARG A 70 -8.37 -9.24 14.33
N GLY A 71 -9.13 -8.76 13.35
CA GLY A 71 -8.73 -7.58 12.58
C GLY A 71 -9.57 -7.35 11.34
N THR A 72 -9.09 -6.47 10.48
CA THR A 72 -9.70 -6.19 9.16
C THR A 72 -8.63 -6.35 8.11
N ILE A 73 -8.95 -7.07 7.02
CA ILE A 73 -8.06 -7.29 5.89
C ILE A 73 -8.57 -6.49 4.69
N ILE A 74 -7.65 -5.85 3.98
CA ILE A 74 -7.91 -5.19 2.70
C ILE A 74 -6.98 -5.80 1.65
N ASP A 75 -7.57 -6.40 0.63
CA ASP A 75 -6.83 -6.94 -0.50
C ASP A 75 -6.28 -5.79 -1.34
N VAL A 76 -5.00 -5.87 -1.71
CA VAL A 76 -4.31 -4.87 -2.52
C VAL A 76 -3.65 -5.56 -3.71
N GLN A 77 -3.92 -5.07 -4.91
CA GLN A 77 -3.24 -5.52 -6.13
C GLN A 77 -2.40 -4.39 -6.70
N TRP A 78 -1.18 -4.69 -7.08
CA TRP A 78 -0.22 -3.75 -7.65
C TRP A 78 0.11 -4.13 -9.08
N GLN A 79 -0.03 -3.19 -10.00
CA GLN A 79 0.39 -3.32 -11.40
C GLN A 79 1.42 -2.23 -11.77
N SER A 80 2.46 -2.61 -12.52
CA SER A 80 3.44 -1.68 -13.08
C SER A 80 2.96 -1.17 -14.44
N GLY A 81 3.19 0.12 -14.74
CA GLY A 81 2.96 0.68 -16.07
C GLY A 81 1.50 1.06 -16.35
N ALA A 82 1.21 1.37 -17.61
CA ALA A 82 -0.08 1.94 -18.05
C ALA A 82 -1.20 0.88 -18.18
N GLY A 83 -1.50 0.12 -17.13
CA GLY A 83 -2.74 -0.67 -16.97
C GLY A 83 -3.16 -1.66 -18.07
N SER A 84 -2.37 -1.86 -19.14
CA SER A 84 -2.76 -2.62 -20.33
C SER A 84 -1.79 -3.78 -20.56
N GLY A 85 -1.91 -4.85 -19.75
CA GLY A 85 -1.25 -6.12 -20.02
C GLY A 85 -0.91 -6.96 -18.79
N SER A 86 -1.72 -8.01 -18.57
CA SER A 86 -1.51 -9.28 -17.84
C SER A 86 -0.83 -9.27 -16.45
N ASP A 87 -1.64 -9.69 -15.47
CA ASP A 87 -1.36 -10.10 -14.08
C ASP A 87 -0.76 -9.04 -13.14
N PRO A 88 -1.30 -8.92 -11.90
CA PRO A 88 -0.70 -8.06 -10.89
C PRO A 88 0.74 -8.50 -10.62
N VAL A 89 1.66 -7.54 -10.66
CA VAL A 89 3.06 -7.79 -10.29
C VAL A 89 3.11 -8.21 -8.83
N MET A 90 2.23 -7.67 -7.98
CA MET A 90 2.07 -8.07 -6.58
C MET A 90 0.60 -8.18 -6.16
N GLN A 91 0.30 -9.23 -5.41
CA GLN A 91 -0.91 -9.39 -4.62
C GLN A 91 -0.54 -9.28 -3.15
N ALA A 92 -1.29 -8.51 -2.37
CA ALA A 92 -0.98 -8.26 -0.98
C ALA A 92 -2.24 -8.12 -0.13
N ASP A 93 -2.06 -8.38 1.16
CA ASP A 93 -3.03 -8.12 2.20
C ASP A 93 -2.52 -6.97 3.06
N VAL A 94 -3.37 -5.96 3.27
CA VAL A 94 -3.18 -4.96 4.32
C VAL A 94 -4.06 -5.34 5.50
N THR A 95 -3.45 -5.68 6.62
CA THR A 95 -4.17 -6.13 7.82
C THR A 95 -4.08 -5.09 8.92
N LEU A 96 -5.23 -4.78 9.53
CA LEU A 96 -5.34 -3.96 10.73
C LEU A 96 -5.77 -4.85 11.89
N SER A 97 -4.92 -4.98 12.91
CA SER A 97 -5.23 -5.73 14.13
C SER A 97 -5.12 -4.84 15.36
N ALA A 98 -6.02 -4.99 16.32
CA ALA A 98 -5.93 -4.25 17.57
C ALA A 98 -4.76 -4.79 18.43
N LEU A 99 -3.94 -3.88 18.96
CA LEU A 99 -2.93 -4.16 19.97
C LEU A 99 -3.31 -3.41 21.26
N GLY A 100 -4.36 -3.89 21.93
CA GLY A 100 -5.00 -3.15 23.02
C GLY A 100 -6.02 -2.11 22.50
N SER A 101 -6.35 -1.11 23.31
CA SER A 101 -7.49 -0.21 23.05
C SER A 101 -7.16 1.02 22.21
N ARG A 102 -5.88 1.37 22.05
CA ARG A 102 -5.42 2.64 21.41
C ARG A 102 -4.24 2.47 20.48
N LEU A 103 -3.98 1.24 20.05
CA LEU A 103 -2.86 0.92 19.18
C LEU A 103 -3.34 -0.11 18.16
N VAL A 104 -3.03 0.15 16.90
CA VAL A 104 -3.30 -0.76 15.78
C VAL A 104 -1.98 -1.22 15.22
N HIS A 105 -1.87 -2.54 15.03
CA HIS A 105 -0.85 -3.14 14.21
C HIS A 105 -1.31 -3.12 12.75
N LEU A 106 -0.62 -2.35 11.93
CA LEU A 106 -0.85 -2.24 10.49
C LEU A 106 0.23 -3.04 9.77
N GLU A 107 -0.17 -4.11 9.12
CA GLU A 107 0.71 -5.04 8.42
C GLU A 107 0.47 -5.01 6.92
N PHE A 108 1.53 -5.04 6.14
CA PHE A 108 1.50 -5.31 4.70
C PHE A 108 2.15 -6.66 4.45
N ASN A 109 1.44 -7.57 3.79
CA ASN A 109 1.95 -8.88 3.41
C ASN A 109 1.69 -9.12 1.92
N GLY A 110 2.73 -9.01 1.11
CA GLY A 110 2.66 -9.13 -0.34
C GLY A 110 3.46 -10.30 -0.89
N CYS A 111 2.94 -10.91 -1.94
CA CYS A 111 3.68 -11.79 -2.83
C CYS A 111 3.74 -11.17 -4.22
N TYR A 112 4.93 -11.15 -4.82
CA TYR A 112 5.12 -10.62 -6.15
C TYR A 112 5.87 -11.57 -7.07
N CYS A 113 5.48 -11.59 -8.33
CA CYS A 113 6.19 -12.28 -9.40
C CYS A 113 7.18 -11.28 -9.99
N GLY A 114 8.48 -11.49 -9.76
CA GLY A 114 9.51 -10.61 -10.34
C GLY A 114 9.40 -10.60 -11.88
N PRO A 115 9.70 -9.47 -12.54
CA PRO A 115 9.64 -9.39 -13.99
C PRO A 115 10.64 -10.40 -14.60
N GLY A 116 10.12 -11.30 -15.44
CA GLY A 116 10.91 -12.31 -16.14
C GLY A 116 11.37 -13.45 -15.23
N ALA A 117 10.45 -14.30 -14.80
CA ALA A 117 10.73 -15.57 -14.11
C ALA A 117 11.73 -16.50 -14.84
N LEU A 118 12.21 -16.13 -16.04
CA LEU A 118 13.23 -16.85 -16.81
C LEU A 118 14.43 -16.02 -17.34
N SER A 119 14.57 -14.69 -17.13
CA SER A 119 15.68 -13.95 -17.82
C SER A 119 16.39 -12.78 -17.11
N ALA A 120 16.02 -12.37 -15.89
CA ALA A 120 16.76 -11.31 -15.18
C ALA A 120 17.97 -11.87 -14.39
N ALA A 121 19.10 -11.15 -14.38
CA ALA A 121 20.25 -11.52 -13.57
C ALA A 121 19.88 -11.49 -12.06
N PRO A 122 20.46 -12.38 -11.21
CA PRO A 122 20.14 -12.42 -9.79
C PRO A 122 20.31 -11.08 -9.05
N ALA A 123 21.30 -10.27 -9.45
CA ALA A 123 21.56 -8.95 -8.88
C ALA A 123 20.39 -7.96 -9.12
N ASP A 124 19.80 -7.99 -10.32
CA ASP A 124 18.67 -7.13 -10.68
C ASP A 124 17.43 -7.49 -9.85
N ARG A 125 17.21 -8.79 -9.60
CA ARG A 125 16.10 -9.27 -8.75
C ARG A 125 16.23 -8.80 -7.30
N MET A 126 17.44 -8.85 -6.73
CA MET A 126 17.69 -8.37 -5.37
C MET A 126 17.51 -6.85 -5.26
N MET A 127 17.96 -6.10 -6.28
CA MET A 127 17.76 -4.66 -6.31
C MET A 127 16.27 -4.30 -6.39
N GLN A 128 15.52 -4.94 -7.28
CA GLN A 128 14.06 -4.77 -7.39
C GLN A 128 13.34 -5.15 -6.09
N HIS A 129 13.77 -6.22 -5.42
CA HIS A 129 13.21 -6.60 -4.13
C HIS A 129 13.35 -5.49 -3.08
N ARG A 130 14.55 -4.91 -2.95
CA ARG A 130 14.80 -3.80 -2.03
C ARG A 130 13.99 -2.55 -2.37
N VAL A 131 13.77 -2.28 -3.66
CA VAL A 131 12.89 -1.20 -4.11
C VAL A 131 11.47 -1.44 -3.62
N LEU A 132 10.96 -2.67 -3.72
CA LEU A 132 9.62 -3.03 -3.25
C LEU A 132 9.52 -2.96 -1.72
N GLU A 133 10.50 -3.46 -0.98
CA GLU A 133 10.55 -3.32 0.49
C GLU A 133 10.47 -1.85 0.91
N TYR A 134 11.24 -0.97 0.24
CA TYR A 134 11.20 0.45 0.51
C TYR A 134 9.85 1.10 0.17
N ALA A 135 9.23 0.69 -0.94
CA ALA A 135 7.92 1.22 -1.32
C ALA A 135 6.82 0.77 -0.36
N VAL A 136 6.84 -0.49 0.09
CA VAL A 136 5.93 -1.00 1.13
C VAL A 136 6.11 -0.21 2.43
N ARG A 137 7.36 0.07 2.84
CA ARG A 137 7.63 0.91 4.01
C ARG A 137 7.03 2.31 3.85
N LEU A 138 7.18 2.93 2.68
CA LEU A 138 6.60 4.25 2.40
C LEU A 138 5.07 4.23 2.46
N ILE A 139 4.42 3.20 1.90
CA ILE A 139 2.97 3.02 1.97
C ILE A 139 2.52 2.94 3.44
N LEU A 140 3.16 2.10 4.24
CA LEU A 140 2.83 1.95 5.67
C LEU A 140 3.02 3.27 6.45
N MET A 141 4.13 3.98 6.23
CA MET A 141 4.38 5.28 6.87
C MET A 141 3.34 6.33 6.48
N ARG A 142 2.94 6.35 5.21
CA ARG A 142 1.92 7.25 4.70
C ARG A 142 0.54 6.95 5.26
N MET A 143 0.14 5.68 5.30
CA MET A 143 -1.10 5.25 5.95
C MET A 143 -1.10 5.60 7.43
N ALA A 144 -0.01 5.29 8.16
CA ALA A 144 0.11 5.64 9.58
C ALA A 144 -0.02 7.14 9.82
N ARG A 145 0.56 7.97 8.95
CA ARG A 145 0.40 9.43 9.01
C ARG A 145 -1.05 9.84 8.72
N GLY A 146 -1.67 9.29 7.69
CA GLY A 146 -3.07 9.56 7.36
C GLY A 146 -4.03 9.18 8.50
N LEU A 147 -3.75 8.10 9.21
CA LEU A 147 -4.55 7.60 10.33
C LEU A 147 -4.42 8.46 11.60
N THR A 148 -3.26 9.10 11.80
CA THR A 148 -2.99 9.93 12.99
C THR A 148 -3.41 11.39 12.81
N VAL A 149 -3.57 11.85 11.57
CA VAL A 149 -4.12 13.18 11.28
C VAL A 149 -5.64 13.12 11.45
N THR A 150 -6.15 13.74 12.52
CA THR A 150 -7.59 13.95 12.70
C THR A 150 -8.09 14.89 11.60
N PRO A 151 -9.17 14.59 10.88
CA PRO A 151 -9.77 15.54 9.94
C PRO A 151 -10.47 16.65 10.75
N THR A 152 -9.70 17.63 11.22
CA THR A 152 -10.23 18.86 11.81
C THR A 152 -9.44 20.05 11.26
N GLU A 153 -10.18 21.03 10.76
CA GLU A 153 -9.76 22.39 10.34
C GLU A 153 -9.26 22.58 8.89
N VAL A 154 -10.17 22.38 7.92
CA VAL A 154 -10.18 23.21 6.70
C VAL A 154 -11.50 23.97 6.65
N LEU A 155 -11.68 24.88 7.60
CA LEU A 155 -12.62 26.00 7.52
C LEU A 155 -11.89 27.21 8.09
N GLY A 156 -11.37 28.04 7.20
CA GLY A 156 -10.68 29.30 7.48
C GLY A 156 -10.46 30.03 6.17
#